data_AF-A0A1W9V016-F1
#
_entry.id   AF-A0A1W9V016-F1
#
_cell.length_a   1.000
_cell.length_b   1.000
_cell.length_c   1.000
_cell.angle_alpha   90.00
_cell.angle_beta   90.00
_cell.angle_gamma   90.00
#
_symmetry.space_group_name_H-M   'P 1'
#
loop_
_entity.id
_entity.type
_entity.pdbx_description
1 polymer ?
#
loop_
_entity_poly.entity_id
_entity_poly.type
_entity_poly.pdbx_seq_one_letter_code
_entity_poly.pdbx_strand_id
1 'polypeptide(L)'
;MTNISGIVKSTRNIMRQDTGTGSDELRILQLGWMLFLKIFSDKDKELELILDDYVSPIPPELHWDAWAGDDEGMTGDELLAFVDQKLFP
;
A
#
# COMPACT_ATOMS: atom_id res chain seq x y z
N MET A 1 -6.68 -4.83 20.66
CA MET A 1 -7.18 -5.36 19.37
C MET A 1 -7.27 -4.20 18.39
N THR A 2 -6.56 -4.29 17.28
CA THR A 2 -6.59 -3.26 16.23
C THR A 2 -8.00 -3.22 15.64
N ASN A 3 -8.65 -2.05 15.67
CA ASN A 3 -10.00 -1.89 15.15
C ASN A 3 -9.93 -1.74 13.61
N ILE A 4 -9.88 -2.85 12.89
CA ILE A 4 -9.80 -2.88 11.42
C ILE A 4 -10.97 -2.12 10.78
N SER A 5 -12.19 -2.32 11.29
CA SER A 5 -13.37 -1.60 10.83
C SER A 5 -13.23 -0.08 11.01
N GLY A 6 -12.66 0.34 12.14
CA GLY A 6 -12.31 1.73 12.43
C GLY A 6 -11.32 2.31 11.42
N ILE A 7 -10.23 1.58 11.14
CA ILE A 7 -9.19 1.99 10.17
C ILE A 7 -9.79 2.13 8.77
N VAL A 8 -10.51 1.11 8.30
CA VAL A 8 -11.15 1.14 6.97
C VAL A 8 -12.12 2.33 6.88
N LYS A 9 -12.90 2.60 7.94
CA LYS A 9 -13.83 3.72 7.96
C LYS A 9 -13.09 5.06 7.95
N SER A 10 -12.03 5.23 8.74
CA SER A 10 -11.25 6.49 8.75
C SER A 10 -10.55 6.73 7.42
N THR A 11 -9.95 5.70 6.81
CA THR A 11 -9.30 5.82 5.50
C THR A 11 -10.30 6.20 4.42
N ARG A 12 -11.48 5.55 4.38
CA ARG A 12 -12.56 5.95 3.44
C ARG A 12 -13.04 7.38 3.68
N ASN A 13 -13.05 7.86 4.92
CA ASN A 13 -13.41 9.25 5.23
C ASN A 13 -12.37 10.24 4.68
N ILE A 14 -11.07 9.92 4.78
CA ILE A 14 -9.99 10.73 4.20
C ILE A 14 -10.12 10.76 2.67
N MET A 15 -10.30 9.60 2.03
CA MET A 15 -10.44 9.50 0.58
C MET A 15 -11.57 10.35 0.01
N ARG A 16 -12.67 10.58 0.75
CA ARG A 16 -13.77 11.45 0.27
C ARG A 16 -13.35 12.89 -0.05
N GLN A 17 -12.21 13.35 0.46
CA GLN A 17 -11.67 14.67 0.16
C GLN A 17 -10.94 14.71 -1.20
N ASP A 18 -10.61 13.54 -1.76
CA ASP A 18 -9.90 13.36 -3.01
C ASP A 18 -10.89 13.32 -4.19
N THR A 19 -10.70 14.23 -5.16
CA THR A 19 -11.55 14.33 -6.36
C THR A 19 -11.49 13.10 -7.26
N GLY A 20 -10.39 12.34 -7.21
CA GLY A 20 -10.17 11.08 -7.94
C GLY A 20 -10.87 9.87 -7.33
N THR A 21 -11.44 9.97 -6.12
CA THR A 21 -12.14 8.85 -5.45
C THR A 21 -13.61 9.13 -5.13
N GLY A 22 -14.28 9.90 -5.99
CA GLY A 22 -15.66 10.34 -5.78
C GLY A 22 -16.68 9.21 -5.55
N SER A 23 -16.50 8.05 -6.21
CA SER A 23 -17.40 6.90 -6.08
C SER A 23 -16.93 5.88 -5.02
N ASP A 24 -17.83 5.03 -4.53
CA ASP A 24 -17.44 4.02 -3.54
C ASP A 24 -16.61 2.90 -4.14
N GLU A 25 -16.91 2.55 -5.39
CA GLU A 25 -16.16 1.58 -6.18
C GLU A 25 -14.70 2.03 -6.33
N LEU A 26 -14.46 3.31 -6.62
CA LEU A 26 -13.11 3.86 -6.72
C LEU A 26 -12.35 3.78 -5.39
N ARG A 27 -13.00 4.11 -4.25
CA ARG A 27 -12.37 3.97 -2.93
C ARG A 27 -12.07 2.52 -2.57
N ILE A 28 -12.96 1.59 -2.93
CA ILE A 28 -12.74 0.16 -2.74
C ILE A 28 -11.56 -0.31 -3.57
N LEU A 29 -11.41 0.15 -4.81
CA LEU A 29 -10.26 -0.16 -5.66
C LEU A 29 -8.96 0.35 -5.05
N GLN A 30 -8.94 1.59 -4.54
CA GLN A 30 -7.77 2.16 -3.87
C GLN A 30 -7.36 1.36 -2.63
N LEU A 31 -8.33 1.01 -1.78
CA LEU A 31 -8.06 0.12 -0.64
C LEU A 31 -7.61 -1.27 -1.06
N GLY A 32 -8.17 -1.80 -2.15
CA GLY A 32 -7.88 -3.15 -2.62
C GLY A 32 -6.41 -3.36 -2.92
N TRP A 33 -5.80 -2.50 -3.74
CA TRP A 33 -4.39 -2.64 -4.09
C TRP A 33 -3.47 -2.34 -2.90
N MET A 34 -3.78 -1.32 -2.09
CA MET A 34 -2.95 -0.97 -0.93
C MET A 34 -2.92 -2.10 0.10
N LEU A 35 -4.09 -2.65 0.44
CA LEU A 35 -4.18 -3.76 1.37
C LEU A 35 -3.51 -5.02 0.81
N PHE A 36 -3.69 -5.29 -0.49
CA PHE A 36 -3.01 -6.40 -1.15
C PHE A 36 -1.49 -6.26 -1.03
N LEU A 37 -0.93 -5.10 -1.40
CA LEU A 37 0.51 -4.88 -1.38
C LEU A 37 1.09 -4.92 0.03
N LYS A 38 0.39 -4.34 1.04
CA LYS A 38 0.81 -4.45 2.44
C LYS A 38 0.88 -5.90 2.91
N ILE A 39 -0.21 -6.64 2.71
CA ILE A 39 -0.32 -8.03 3.17
C ILE A 39 0.67 -8.91 2.43
N PHE A 40 0.81 -8.73 1.13
CA PHE A 40 1.77 -9.45 0.31
C PHE A 40 3.19 -9.16 0.80
N SER A 41 3.58 -7.88 0.92
CA SER A 41 4.92 -7.50 1.36
C SER A 41 5.27 -8.03 2.76
N ASP A 42 4.30 -8.18 3.65
CA ASP A 42 4.51 -8.80 4.97
C ASP A 42 4.72 -10.32 4.86
N LYS A 43 3.96 -10.99 4.00
CA LYS A 43 4.12 -12.43 3.75
C LYS A 43 5.39 -12.76 3.00
N ASP A 44 5.79 -11.91 2.08
CA ASP A 44 7.02 -12.00 1.33
C ASP A 44 8.23 -12.01 2.28
N LYS A 45 8.29 -11.07 3.23
CA LYS A 45 9.31 -11.03 4.29
C LYS A 45 9.30 -12.27 5.18
N GLU A 46 8.11 -12.75 5.54
CA GLU A 46 7.98 -13.98 6.32
C GLU A 46 8.56 -15.19 5.57
N LEU A 47 8.31 -15.28 4.26
CA LEU A 47 8.83 -16.35 3.42
C LEU A 47 10.35 -16.28 3.27
N GLU A 48 10.92 -15.09 3.07
CA GLU A 48 12.38 -14.87 3.02
C GLU A 48 13.10 -15.35 4.28
N LEU A 49 12.44 -15.29 5.44
CA LEU A 49 13.01 -15.74 6.72
C LEU A 49 12.89 -17.25 6.95
N ILE A 50 11.91 -17.91 6.32
CA ILE A 50 11.57 -19.32 6.59
C ILE A 50 12.13 -20.25 5.51
N LEU A 51 12.27 -19.76 4.27
CA LEU A 51 12.67 -20.55 3.11
C LEU A 51 14.00 -20.06 2.54
N ASP A 52 15.06 -20.84 2.74
CA ASP A 52 16.44 -20.46 2.37
C ASP A 52 16.62 -20.12 0.87
N ASP A 53 15.85 -20.75 -0.01
CA ASP A 53 15.93 -20.56 -1.47
C ASP A 53 14.79 -19.69 -2.04
N TYR A 54 14.04 -18.98 -1.18
CA TYR A 54 12.97 -18.10 -1.63
C TYR A 54 13.54 -16.81 -2.24
N VAL A 55 12.96 -16.39 -3.36
CA VAL A 55 13.27 -15.13 -4.03
C VAL A 55 11.97 -14.35 -4.15
N SER A 56 11.94 -13.16 -3.54
CA SER A 56 10.79 -12.27 -3.66
C SER A 56 10.51 -11.96 -5.14
N PRO A 57 9.23 -12.02 -5.57
CA PRO A 57 8.85 -11.55 -6.89
C PRO A 57 8.75 -10.01 -6.98
N ILE A 58 8.90 -9.30 -5.86
CA ILE A 58 8.86 -7.84 -5.79
C ILE A 58 10.29 -7.31 -5.67
N PRO A 59 10.69 -6.32 -6.49
CA PRO A 59 11.97 -5.63 -6.30
C PRO A 59 12.04 -4.94 -4.93
N PRO A 60 13.19 -4.95 -4.22
CA PRO A 60 13.37 -4.38 -2.87
C PRO A 60 12.79 -2.97 -2.69
N GLU A 61 12.95 -2.10 -3.68
CA GLU A 61 12.49 -0.72 -3.68
C GLU A 61 10.96 -0.56 -3.79
N LEU A 62 10.24 -1.62 -4.17
CA LEU A 62 8.78 -1.63 -4.30
C LEU A 62 8.07 -2.33 -3.12
N HIS A 63 8.81 -2.90 -2.16
CA HIS A 63 8.21 -3.43 -0.94
C HIS A 63 7.53 -2.31 -0.15
N TRP A 64 6.47 -2.65 0.58
CA TRP A 64 5.67 -1.67 1.32
C TRP A 64 6.51 -0.78 2.23
N ASP A 65 7.41 -1.37 3.02
CA ASP A 65 8.21 -0.61 3.98
C ASP A 65 9.23 0.34 3.33
N ALA A 66 9.57 0.13 2.05
CA ALA A 66 10.54 0.97 1.34
C ALA A 66 10.00 2.37 1.02
N TRP A 67 8.67 2.53 0.94
CA TRP A 67 8.03 3.80 0.55
C TRP A 67 6.84 4.21 1.42
N ALA A 68 6.18 3.26 2.08
CA ALA A 68 4.99 3.47 2.93
C ALA A 68 5.17 3.02 4.40
N GLY A 69 6.40 2.71 4.81
CA GLY A 69 6.73 2.30 6.18
C GLY A 69 7.03 3.47 7.13
N ASP A 70 7.32 4.65 6.60
CA ASP A 70 7.66 5.87 7.35
C ASP A 70 6.49 6.86 7.33
N ASP A 71 6.01 7.26 8.51
CA ASP A 71 4.91 8.22 8.67
C ASP A 71 5.29 9.64 8.18
N GLU A 72 6.59 9.97 8.13
CA GLU A 72 7.13 11.23 7.59
C GLU A 72 7.76 11.05 6.19
N GLY A 73 7.48 9.93 5.53
CA GLY A 73 8.05 9.57 4.22
C GLY A 73 7.50 10.38 3.04
N MET A 74 7.62 9.79 1.85
CA MET A 74 7.24 10.39 0.58
C MET A 74 5.77 10.84 0.57
N THR A 75 5.49 12.06 0.10
CA THR A 75 4.14 12.64 0.08
C THR A 75 3.92 13.55 -1.14
N GLY A 76 2.69 14.02 -1.35
CA GLY A 76 2.32 14.95 -2.42
C GLY A 76 2.66 14.44 -3.82
N ASP A 77 3.17 15.34 -4.68
CA ASP A 77 3.51 15.05 -6.07
C ASP A 77 4.58 13.97 -6.22
N GLU A 78 5.50 13.85 -5.25
CA GLU A 78 6.54 12.84 -5.25
C GLU A 78 5.94 11.44 -5.12
N LEU A 79 5.01 11.26 -4.17
CA LEU A 79 4.30 10.01 -3.95
C LEU A 79 3.45 9.64 -5.17
N LEU A 80 2.75 10.62 -5.74
CA LEU A 80 1.93 10.39 -6.94
C LEU A 80 2.79 9.91 -8.11
N ALA A 81 3.91 10.57 -8.39
CA ALA A 81 4.83 10.18 -9.44
C ALA A 81 5.45 8.78 -9.20
N PHE A 82 5.76 8.43 -7.95
CA PHE A 82 6.23 7.09 -7.62
C PHE A 82 5.17 6.02 -7.92
N VAL A 83 3.94 6.22 -7.47
CA VAL A 83 2.86 5.25 -7.68
C VAL A 83 2.57 5.08 -9.17
N ASP A 84 2.44 6.18 -9.91
CA ASP A 84 2.01 6.16 -11.31
C ASP A 84 3.11 5.75 -12.30
N GLN A 85 4.39 5.94 -11.98
CA GLN A 85 5.49 5.72 -12.94
C GLN A 85 6.42 4.59 -12.54
N LYS A 86 6.41 4.15 -11.28
CA LYS A 86 7.32 3.11 -10.79
C LYS A 86 6.60 1.90 -10.21
N LEU A 87 5.63 2.13 -9.32
CA LEU A 87 4.93 1.03 -8.66
C LEU A 87 3.97 0.32 -9.62
N PHE A 88 3.24 1.08 -10.44
CA PHE A 88 2.34 0.57 -11.47
C PHE A 88 2.61 1.26 -12.81
N PRO A 89 3.66 0.84 -13.54
CA PRO A 89 4.04 1.46 -14.83
C PRO A 89 3.04 1.14 -15.96
#